data_AF-A0A1H7I1G8-F1
#
_entry.id   AF-A0A1H7I1G8-F1
#
_cell.length_a   1.000
_cell.length_b   1.000
_cell.length_c   1.000
_cell.angle_alpha   90.00
_cell.angle_beta   90.00
_cell.angle_gamma   90.00
#
_symmetry.space_group_name_H-M   'P 1'
#
loop_
_entity.id
_entity.type
_entity.pdbx_description
1 polymer ?
#
loop_
_entity_poly.entity_id
_entity_poly.type
_entity_poly.pdbx_seq_one_letter_code
_entity_poly.pdbx_strand_id
1 'polypeptide(L)'
;MKNIKLTNILFYLAFSVVIIIAVFFDRKYLAYALPLTIFSIGTMYLCSVKKINFWYILSLVPMIFCDVLIYTDFRINFSVICILTSLYFIFCTVALRKYLLVKAIKRSTFLSVPILISSALVVYLIYSISQLLFDMVKDAIPEVIVCLFSSTMYILVAYLIYMQDTYKDGLKLIIVSCLCIFIVSLLPINELFYFNNIFTVLINIAHVLSLYIFMEFLLNTAPDKIINKSEKYL
;
A
#
# COMPACT_ATOMS: atom_id res chain seq x y z
N MET A 1 18.52 18.41 -19.68
CA MET A 1 18.19 17.64 -18.46
C MET A 1 17.07 18.38 -17.72
N LYS A 2 15.90 17.76 -17.52
CA LYS A 2 14.79 18.35 -16.76
C LYS A 2 15.28 18.72 -15.35
N ASN A 3 14.95 19.92 -14.86
CA ASN A 3 15.25 20.35 -13.50
C ASN A 3 14.76 19.30 -12.49
N ILE A 4 15.68 18.49 -11.97
CA ILE A 4 15.38 17.53 -10.91
C ILE A 4 15.10 18.37 -9.67
N LYS A 5 13.85 18.33 -9.19
CA LYS A 5 13.48 19.03 -7.95
C LYS A 5 14.25 18.42 -6.79
N LEU A 6 14.70 19.27 -5.86
CA LEU A 6 15.42 18.84 -4.64
C LEU A 6 14.68 17.72 -3.88
N THR A 7 13.34 17.78 -3.86
CA THR A 7 12.47 16.76 -3.25
C THR A 7 12.67 15.36 -3.85
N ASN A 8 12.91 15.27 -5.16
CA ASN A 8 13.11 13.99 -5.83
C ASN A 8 14.49 13.42 -5.47
N ILE A 9 15.51 14.26 -5.37
CA ILE A 9 16.86 13.86 -4.95
C ILE A 9 16.82 13.31 -3.53
N LEU A 10 16.14 14.01 -2.61
CA LEU A 10 15.96 13.56 -1.22
C LEU A 10 15.26 12.20 -1.15
N PHE A 11 14.19 12.00 -1.93
CA PHE A 11 13.50 10.71 -2.00
C PHE A 11 14.40 9.59 -2.52
N TYR A 12 15.08 9.77 -3.66
CA TYR A 12 15.94 8.73 -4.21
C TYR A 12 17.10 8.39 -3.28
N LEU A 13 17.66 9.38 -2.58
CA LEU A 13 18.70 9.16 -1.59
C LEU A 13 18.16 8.36 -0.39
N ALA A 14 17.02 8.76 0.18
CA ALA A 14 16.40 8.05 1.29
C ALA A 14 16.05 6.60 0.92
N PHE A 15 15.49 6.39 -0.27
CA PHE A 15 15.19 5.05 -0.78
C PHE A 15 16.46 4.21 -0.98
N SER A 16 17.53 4.79 -1.52
CA SER A 16 18.82 4.08 -1.66
C SER A 16 19.38 3.65 -0.31
N VAL A 17 19.26 4.52 0.71
CA VAL A 17 19.67 4.22 2.09
C VAL A 17 18.85 3.06 2.66
N VAL A 18 17.53 3.01 2.42
CA VAL A 18 16.70 1.86 2.83
C VAL A 18 17.19 0.56 2.20
N ILE A 19 17.51 0.55 0.91
CA ILE A 19 18.01 -0.64 0.22
C ILE A 19 19.37 -1.07 0.80
N ILE A 20 20.30 -0.13 0.98
CA ILE A 20 21.62 -0.41 1.54
C ILE A 20 21.48 -1.01 2.94
N ILE A 21 20.65 -0.42 3.79
CA ILE A 21 20.39 -0.93 5.14
C ILE A 21 19.78 -2.33 5.08
N ALA A 22 18.76 -2.55 4.25
CA ALA A 22 18.06 -3.83 4.16
C ALA A 22 18.97 -4.97 3.67
N VAL A 23 19.99 -4.67 2.85
CA VAL A 23 20.91 -5.68 2.30
C VAL A 23 22.09 -5.95 3.22
N PHE A 24 22.70 -4.90 3.80
CA PHE A 24 24.02 -4.99 4.44
C PHE A 24 24.03 -4.77 5.95
N PHE A 25 22.99 -4.15 6.53
CA PHE A 25 22.99 -3.73 7.93
C PHE A 25 21.90 -4.45 8.74
N ASP A 26 21.95 -4.27 10.06
CA ASP A 26 20.89 -4.75 10.95
C ASP A 26 19.56 -4.05 10.61
N ARG A 27 18.49 -4.83 10.49
CA ARG A 27 17.13 -4.36 10.21
C ARG A 27 16.64 -3.30 11.21
N LYS A 28 17.18 -3.25 12.43
CA LYS A 28 16.83 -2.21 13.42
C LYS A 28 17.02 -0.79 12.88
N TYR A 29 17.99 -0.58 11.97
CA TYR A 29 18.20 0.72 11.35
C TYR A 29 17.09 1.11 10.36
N LEU A 30 16.29 0.15 9.86
CA LEU A 30 15.12 0.41 9.03
C LEU A 30 14.02 1.16 9.79
N ALA A 31 13.96 1.00 11.12
CA ALA A 31 13.07 1.77 11.99
C ALA A 31 13.26 3.29 11.85
N TYR A 32 14.42 3.75 11.36
CA TYR A 32 14.70 5.17 11.14
C TYR A 32 14.67 5.53 9.64
N ALA A 33 15.22 4.66 8.79
CA ALA A 33 15.33 4.94 7.36
C ALA A 33 13.98 4.96 6.63
N LEU A 34 13.04 4.09 7.04
CA LEU A 34 11.70 4.04 6.44
C LEU A 34 10.86 5.29 6.78
N PRO A 35 10.72 5.72 8.05
CA PRO A 35 10.08 7.00 8.37
C PRO A 35 10.63 8.18 7.59
N LEU A 36 11.96 8.27 7.43
CA LEU A 36 12.60 9.32 6.65
C LEU A 36 12.18 9.25 5.18
N THR A 37 12.11 8.04 4.62
CA THR A 37 11.66 7.82 3.24
C THR A 37 10.20 8.21 3.07
N ILE A 38 9.32 7.82 3.99
CA ILE A 38 7.90 8.23 3.96
C ILE A 38 7.76 9.75 4.06
N PHE A 39 8.53 10.38 4.95
CA PHE A 39 8.54 11.84 5.07
C PHE A 39 8.97 12.50 3.75
N SER A 40 10.00 11.97 3.08
CA SER A 40 10.42 12.46 1.77
C SER A 40 9.31 12.34 0.71
N ILE A 41 8.56 11.24 0.68
CA ILE A 41 7.39 11.07 -0.20
C ILE A 41 6.31 12.10 0.13
N GLY A 42 6.01 12.30 1.42
CA GLY A 42 5.05 13.31 1.88
C GLY A 42 5.43 14.73 1.45
N THR A 43 6.70 15.12 1.60
CA THR A 43 7.19 16.43 1.14
C THR A 43 7.11 16.58 -0.38
N MET A 44 7.47 15.52 -1.13
CA MET A 44 7.38 15.51 -2.58
C MET A 44 5.94 15.70 -3.07
N TYR A 45 4.98 15.06 -2.39
CA TYR A 45 3.55 15.25 -2.66
C TYR A 45 3.10 16.69 -2.41
N LEU A 46 3.42 17.25 -1.24
CA LEU A 46 3.03 18.61 -0.86
C LEU A 46 3.61 19.67 -1.80
N CYS A 47 4.85 19.50 -2.26
CA CYS A 47 5.49 20.43 -3.20
C CYS A 47 4.98 20.30 -4.65
N SER A 48 4.26 19.23 -4.98
CA SER A 48 3.82 18.92 -6.35
C SER A 48 2.32 19.11 -6.56
N VAL A 49 1.52 19.00 -5.51
CA VAL A 49 0.05 19.04 -5.62
C VAL A 49 -0.48 20.47 -5.63
N LYS A 50 -1.47 20.75 -6.48
CA LYS A 50 -2.20 22.04 -6.47
C LYS A 50 -3.27 22.09 -5.38
N LYS A 51 -3.94 20.94 -5.12
CA LYS A 51 -5.00 20.80 -4.12
C LYS A 51 -4.72 19.56 -3.28
N ILE A 52 -4.38 19.80 -2.01
CA ILE A 52 -3.95 18.76 -1.08
C ILE A 52 -5.10 17.77 -0.83
N ASN A 53 -4.83 16.47 -1.03
CA ASN A 53 -5.69 15.41 -0.51
C ASN A 53 -5.30 15.13 0.95
N PHE A 54 -6.00 15.78 1.88
CA PHE A 54 -5.72 15.66 3.31
C PHE A 54 -5.68 14.20 3.80
N TRP A 55 -6.55 13.34 3.27
CA TRP A 55 -6.62 11.92 3.64
C TRP A 55 -5.37 11.14 3.28
N TYR A 56 -4.68 11.52 2.19
CA TYR A 56 -3.42 10.89 1.83
C TYR A 56 -2.31 11.29 2.80
N ILE A 57 -2.19 12.57 3.15
CA ILE A 57 -1.21 13.02 4.16
C ILE A 57 -1.47 12.33 5.50
N LEU A 58 -2.74 12.23 5.87
CA LEU A 58 -3.15 11.56 7.10
C LEU A 58 -2.84 10.05 7.09
N SER A 59 -2.80 9.40 5.92
CA SER A 59 -2.43 7.98 5.82
C SER A 59 -0.94 7.74 6.05
N LEU A 60 -0.07 8.71 5.75
CA LEU A 60 1.37 8.56 5.97
C LEU A 60 1.74 8.53 7.45
N VAL A 61 0.97 9.22 8.30
CA VAL A 61 1.23 9.30 9.76
C VAL A 61 1.19 7.92 10.44
N PRO A 62 0.09 7.14 10.38
CA PRO A 62 0.08 5.81 10.99
C PRO A 62 1.12 4.88 10.37
N MET A 63 1.46 5.06 9.09
CA MET A 63 2.49 4.24 8.44
C MET A 63 3.90 4.49 9.01
N ILE A 64 4.24 5.75 9.30
CA ILE A 64 5.52 6.10 9.95
C ILE A 64 5.65 5.37 11.31
N PHE A 65 4.60 5.41 12.13
CA PHE A 65 4.62 4.71 13.42
C PHE A 65 4.65 3.19 13.24
N CYS A 66 3.94 2.67 12.23
CA CYS A 66 3.93 1.25 11.91
C CYS A 66 5.34 0.74 11.61
N ASP A 67 6.09 1.44 10.75
CA ASP A 67 7.45 1.05 10.37
C ASP A 67 8.41 1.04 11.57
N VAL A 68 8.30 2.00 12.49
CA VAL A 68 9.10 2.01 13.72
C VAL A 68 8.79 0.79 14.58
N LEU A 69 7.51 0.44 14.74
CA LEU A 69 7.08 -0.69 15.57
C LEU A 69 7.48 -2.04 14.98
N ILE A 70 7.41 -2.18 13.65
CA ILE A 70 7.82 -3.40 12.94
C ILE A 70 9.28 -3.75 13.25
N TYR A 71 10.19 -2.77 13.21
CA TYR A 71 11.63 -3.02 13.34
C TYR A 71 12.19 -2.85 14.76
N THR A 72 11.36 -2.45 15.73
CA THR A 72 11.73 -2.43 17.15
C THR A 72 11.43 -3.77 17.82
N ASP A 73 10.16 -4.20 17.80
CA ASP A 73 9.75 -5.53 18.24
C ASP A 73 8.42 -5.91 17.57
N PHE A 74 8.49 -6.68 16.49
CA PHE A 74 7.30 -7.05 15.71
C PHE A 74 6.30 -7.86 16.54
N ARG A 75 6.78 -8.79 17.37
CA ARG A 75 5.93 -9.75 18.09
C ARG A 75 5.13 -9.05 19.19
N ILE A 76 5.78 -8.21 20.00
CA ILE A 76 5.12 -7.49 21.08
C ILE A 76 4.15 -6.45 20.51
N ASN A 77 4.53 -5.77 19.44
CA ASN A 77 3.74 -4.67 18.87
C ASN A 77 2.71 -5.13 17.81
N PHE A 78 2.55 -6.43 17.58
CA PHE A 78 1.77 -6.97 16.46
C PHE A 78 0.32 -6.43 16.39
N SER A 79 -0.41 -6.40 17.52
CA SER A 79 -1.77 -5.84 17.57
C SER A 79 -1.78 -4.35 17.15
N VAL A 80 -0.84 -3.56 17.66
CA VAL A 80 -0.73 -2.13 17.32
C VAL A 80 -0.37 -1.93 15.84
N ILE A 81 0.52 -2.76 15.31
CA ILE A 81 0.87 -2.79 13.87
C ILE A 81 -0.38 -3.06 13.03
N CYS A 82 -1.22 -4.02 13.41
CA CYS A 82 -2.49 -4.28 12.71
C CYS A 82 -3.45 -3.08 12.76
N ILE A 83 -3.58 -2.41 13.90
CA ILE A 83 -4.43 -1.21 14.05
C ILE A 83 -3.93 -0.07 13.15
N LEU A 84 -2.63 0.23 13.19
CA LEU A 84 -2.03 1.30 12.38
C LEU A 84 -2.13 1.00 10.88
N THR A 85 -1.90 -0.25 10.49
CA THR A 85 -2.06 -0.70 9.10
C THR A 85 -3.51 -0.57 8.64
N SER A 86 -4.47 -0.89 9.51
CA SER A 86 -5.90 -0.71 9.23
C SER A 86 -6.25 0.76 9.01
N LEU A 87 -5.76 1.65 9.89
CA LEU A 87 -5.95 3.10 9.75
C LEU A 87 -5.36 3.63 8.45
N TYR A 88 -4.17 3.17 8.07
CA TYR A 88 -3.57 3.48 6.78
C TYR A 88 -4.49 3.11 5.61
N PHE A 89 -5.02 1.89 5.58
CA PHE A 89 -5.90 1.46 4.49
C PHE A 89 -7.24 2.20 4.47
N ILE A 90 -7.81 2.51 5.63
CA ILE A 90 -9.03 3.33 5.74
C ILE A 90 -8.76 4.71 5.13
N PHE A 91 -7.68 5.39 5.52
CA PHE A 91 -7.35 6.70 4.97
C PHE A 91 -7.04 6.67 3.47
N CYS A 92 -6.35 5.64 2.99
CA CYS A 92 -6.13 5.45 1.55
C CYS A 92 -7.44 5.25 0.79
N THR A 93 -8.37 4.48 1.34
CA THR A 93 -9.70 4.26 0.75
C THR A 93 -10.49 5.56 0.69
N VAL A 94 -10.49 6.34 1.77
CA VAL A 94 -11.16 7.64 1.81
C VAL A 94 -10.48 8.64 0.86
N ALA A 95 -9.16 8.59 0.70
CA ALA A 95 -8.43 9.41 -0.27
C ALA A 95 -8.86 9.14 -1.71
N LEU A 96 -9.26 7.90 -2.02
CA LEU A 96 -9.71 7.47 -3.34
C LEU A 96 -11.19 7.74 -3.64
N ARG A 97 -12.01 8.09 -2.64
CA ARG A 97 -13.48 8.22 -2.79
C ARG A 97 -13.91 9.12 -3.95
N LYS A 98 -13.14 10.16 -4.26
CA LYS A 98 -13.46 11.15 -5.31
C LYS A 98 -13.26 10.59 -6.72
N TYR A 99 -12.48 9.53 -6.87
CA TYR A 99 -12.19 8.89 -8.15
C TYR A 99 -13.24 7.82 -8.49
N LEU A 100 -14.05 7.40 -7.52
CA LEU A 100 -15.04 6.33 -7.69
C LEU A 100 -16.35 6.88 -8.26
N LEU A 101 -16.60 6.64 -9.54
CA LEU A 101 -17.89 6.95 -10.18
C LEU A 101 -18.89 5.80 -10.02
N VAL A 102 -19.56 5.72 -8.87
CA VAL A 102 -20.48 4.60 -8.51
C VAL A 102 -21.53 4.31 -9.60
N LYS A 103 -22.00 5.33 -10.31
CA LYS A 103 -23.01 5.20 -11.38
C LYS A 103 -22.51 4.46 -12.63
N ALA A 104 -21.19 4.37 -12.85
CA ALA A 104 -20.59 3.72 -14.02
C ALA A 104 -20.35 2.21 -13.81
N ILE A 105 -20.61 1.68 -12.62
CA ILE A 105 -20.28 0.30 -12.26
C ILE A 105 -21.37 -0.65 -12.78
N LYS A 106 -21.03 -1.45 -13.80
CA LYS A 106 -21.92 -2.51 -14.30
C LYS A 106 -21.87 -3.73 -13.37
N ARG A 107 -23.04 -4.16 -12.89
CA ARG A 107 -23.22 -5.30 -11.96
C ARG A 107 -22.75 -6.64 -12.56
N SER A 108 -22.77 -6.78 -13.88
CA SER A 108 -22.36 -8.01 -14.59
C SER A 108 -20.87 -8.32 -14.49
N THR A 109 -20.02 -7.35 -14.15
CA THR A 109 -18.57 -7.53 -14.07
C THR A 109 -18.15 -8.36 -12.85
N PHE A 110 -18.97 -8.45 -11.80
CA PHE A 110 -18.63 -9.14 -10.55
C PHE A 110 -18.82 -10.66 -10.57
N LEU A 111 -19.48 -11.21 -11.59
CA LEU A 111 -19.91 -12.60 -11.67
C LEU A 111 -19.18 -13.42 -12.74
N SER A 112 -18.04 -12.92 -13.23
CA SER A 112 -17.25 -13.67 -14.20
C SER A 112 -16.52 -14.84 -13.52
N VAL A 113 -16.47 -15.99 -14.20
CA VAL A 113 -15.81 -17.21 -13.71
C VAL A 113 -14.36 -16.98 -13.29
N PRO A 114 -13.52 -16.20 -14.03
CA PRO A 114 -12.16 -15.90 -13.59
C PRO A 114 -12.09 -15.14 -12.26
N ILE A 115 -13.03 -14.22 -12.01
CA ILE A 115 -13.07 -13.46 -10.76
C ILE A 115 -13.42 -14.38 -9.60
N LEU A 116 -14.39 -15.28 -9.77
CA LEU A 116 -14.77 -16.29 -8.78
C LEU A 116 -13.60 -17.22 -8.42
N ILE A 117 -12.85 -17.69 -9.42
CA ILE A 117 -11.68 -18.55 -9.18
C ILE A 117 -10.59 -17.76 -8.45
N SER A 118 -10.31 -16.53 -8.89
CA SER A 118 -9.29 -15.67 -8.26
C SER A 118 -9.65 -15.32 -6.80
N SER A 119 -10.93 -15.04 -6.52
CA SER A 119 -11.38 -14.73 -5.16
C SER A 119 -11.33 -15.97 -4.26
N ALA A 120 -11.70 -17.14 -4.77
CA ALA A 120 -11.57 -18.40 -4.02
C ALA A 120 -10.10 -18.69 -3.65
N LEU A 121 -9.16 -18.47 -4.58
CA LEU A 121 -7.72 -18.60 -4.32
C LEU A 121 -7.24 -17.61 -3.25
N VAL A 122 -7.67 -16.35 -3.31
CA VAL A 122 -7.33 -15.33 -2.31
C VAL A 122 -7.89 -15.71 -0.93
N VAL A 123 -9.15 -16.15 -0.86
CA VAL A 123 -9.76 -16.61 0.40
C VAL A 123 -9.03 -17.82 0.96
N TYR A 124 -8.64 -18.79 0.12
CA TYR A 124 -7.84 -19.94 0.53
C TYR A 124 -6.47 -19.51 1.07
N LEU A 125 -5.79 -18.59 0.38
CA LEU A 125 -4.51 -18.05 0.84
C LEU A 125 -4.64 -17.39 2.22
N ILE A 126 -5.68 -16.56 2.41
CA ILE A 126 -5.98 -15.92 3.70
C ILE A 126 -6.19 -16.98 4.77
N TYR A 127 -6.96 -18.04 4.48
CA TYR A 127 -7.19 -19.15 5.41
C TYR A 127 -5.89 -19.86 5.78
N SER A 128 -5.07 -20.24 4.81
CA SER A 128 -3.79 -20.93 5.04
C SER A 128 -2.82 -20.09 5.88
N ILE A 129 -2.71 -18.79 5.57
CA ILE A 129 -1.86 -17.86 6.33
C ILE A 129 -2.41 -17.67 7.76
N SER A 130 -3.73 -17.53 7.91
CA SER A 130 -4.38 -17.39 9.23
C SER A 130 -4.17 -18.62 10.10
N GLN A 131 -4.25 -19.82 9.52
CA GLN A 131 -4.00 -21.07 10.23
C GLN A 131 -2.54 -21.15 10.71
N LEU A 132 -1.58 -20.72 9.87
CA LEU A 132 -0.17 -20.68 10.24
C LEU A 132 0.08 -19.71 11.40
N LEU A 133 -0.56 -18.53 11.36
CA LEU A 133 -0.36 -17.47 12.35
C LEU A 133 -1.16 -17.66 13.64
N PHE A 134 -2.16 -18.56 13.67
CA PHE A 134 -3.20 -18.61 14.70
C PHE A 134 -2.66 -18.62 16.14
N ASP A 135 -1.70 -19.50 16.42
CA ASP A 135 -1.10 -19.64 17.76
C ASP A 135 -0.25 -18.43 18.16
N MET A 136 0.31 -17.72 17.17
CA MET A 136 1.18 -16.56 17.38
C MET A 136 0.40 -15.24 17.50
N VAL A 137 -0.83 -15.21 16.99
CA VAL A 137 -1.67 -14.00 16.92
C VAL A 137 -2.99 -14.13 17.68
N LYS A 138 -3.15 -15.17 18.50
CA LYS A 138 -4.40 -15.49 19.19
C LYS A 138 -4.98 -14.30 19.98
N ASP A 139 -4.10 -13.51 20.58
CA ASP A 139 -4.49 -12.34 21.38
C ASP A 139 -4.82 -11.10 20.54
N ALA A 140 -4.50 -11.12 19.23
CA ALA A 140 -4.67 -10.01 18.29
C ALA A 140 -5.63 -10.34 17.13
N ILE A 141 -6.43 -11.41 17.26
CA ILE A 141 -7.38 -11.85 16.22
C ILE A 141 -8.33 -10.72 15.77
N PRO A 142 -8.95 -9.93 16.67
CA PRO A 142 -9.82 -8.83 16.26
C PRO A 142 -9.11 -7.82 15.35
N GLU A 143 -7.89 -7.43 15.70
CA GLU A 143 -7.08 -6.46 14.97
C GLU A 143 -6.65 -6.99 13.60
N VAL A 144 -6.33 -8.29 13.51
CA VAL A 144 -6.05 -8.96 12.23
C VAL A 144 -7.29 -8.92 11.33
N ILE A 145 -8.49 -9.21 11.86
CA ILE A 145 -9.73 -9.16 11.09
C ILE A 145 -9.99 -7.76 10.55
N VAL A 146 -9.81 -6.72 11.38
CA VAL A 146 -9.98 -5.32 10.95
C VAL A 146 -8.94 -4.94 9.88
N CYS A 147 -7.70 -5.41 10.00
CA CYS A 147 -6.63 -5.20 9.02
C CYS A 147 -6.94 -5.86 7.67
N LEU A 148 -7.39 -7.11 7.69
CA LEU A 148 -7.80 -7.84 6.49
C LEU A 148 -9.04 -7.20 5.84
N PHE A 149 -10.02 -6.78 6.63
CA PHE A 149 -11.23 -6.14 6.11
C PHE A 149 -10.92 -4.79 5.46
N SER A 150 -10.16 -3.93 6.14
CA SER A 150 -9.79 -2.60 5.63
C SER A 150 -8.92 -2.68 4.38
N SER A 151 -7.93 -3.59 4.35
CA SER A 151 -7.12 -3.83 3.14
C SER A 151 -7.97 -4.35 1.98
N THR A 152 -8.89 -5.29 2.23
CA THR A 152 -9.83 -5.80 1.21
C THR A 152 -10.70 -4.68 0.64
N MET A 153 -11.22 -3.78 1.49
CA MET A 153 -12.00 -2.63 1.04
C MET A 153 -11.17 -1.67 0.18
N TYR A 154 -9.93 -1.40 0.56
CA TYR A 154 -9.01 -0.61 -0.26
C TYR A 154 -8.79 -1.23 -1.65
N ILE A 155 -8.50 -2.53 -1.70
CA ILE A 155 -8.28 -3.27 -2.96
C ILE A 155 -9.54 -3.25 -3.83
N LEU A 156 -10.72 -3.45 -3.23
CA LEU A 156 -11.98 -3.42 -3.94
C LEU A 156 -12.24 -2.05 -4.57
N VAL A 157 -12.03 -0.97 -3.82
CA VAL A 157 -12.16 0.41 -4.35
C VAL A 157 -11.15 0.66 -5.46
N ALA A 158 -9.91 0.23 -5.30
CA ALA A 158 -8.88 0.37 -6.32
C ALA A 158 -9.26 -0.40 -7.61
N TYR A 159 -9.75 -1.62 -7.47
CA TYR A 159 -10.24 -2.44 -8.58
C TYR A 159 -11.42 -1.80 -9.29
N LEU A 160 -12.37 -1.24 -8.56
CA LEU A 160 -13.51 -0.54 -9.13
C LEU A 160 -13.10 0.68 -9.96
N ILE A 161 -12.14 1.47 -9.47
CA ILE A 161 -11.59 2.62 -10.19
C ILE A 161 -10.89 2.17 -11.48
N TYR A 162 -10.15 1.07 -11.43
CA TYR A 162 -9.51 0.48 -12.61
C TYR A 162 -10.55 -0.01 -13.64
N MET A 163 -11.59 -0.71 -13.19
CA MET A 163 -12.65 -1.25 -14.07
C MET A 163 -13.51 -0.19 -14.74
N GLN A 164 -13.59 1.02 -14.16
CA GLN A 164 -14.25 2.16 -14.81
C GLN A 164 -13.52 2.61 -16.08
N ASP A 165 -12.26 2.17 -16.29
CA ASP A 165 -11.42 2.47 -17.46
C ASP A 165 -11.27 3.98 -17.76
N THR A 166 -11.64 4.82 -16.78
CA THR A 166 -11.79 6.28 -16.94
C THR A 166 -10.45 7.01 -16.84
N TYR A 167 -9.49 6.40 -16.15
CA TYR A 167 -8.17 7.02 -15.87
C TYR A 167 -7.06 6.25 -16.58
N LYS A 168 -6.12 6.98 -17.19
CA LYS A 168 -4.93 6.40 -17.86
C LYS A 168 -4.04 5.66 -16.87
N ASP A 169 -3.90 6.19 -15.66
CA ASP A 169 -3.09 5.64 -14.58
C ASP A 169 -3.83 4.61 -13.70
N GLY A 170 -5.04 4.17 -14.08
CA GLY A 170 -5.82 3.21 -13.28
C GLY A 170 -5.09 1.88 -12.99
N LEU A 171 -4.22 1.43 -13.91
CA LEU A 171 -3.40 0.23 -13.74
C LEU A 171 -2.38 0.37 -12.60
N LYS A 172 -1.85 1.59 -12.35
CA LYS A 172 -0.94 1.86 -11.23
C LYS A 172 -1.61 1.52 -9.89
N LEU A 173 -2.91 1.77 -9.77
CA LEU A 173 -3.67 1.50 -8.56
C LEU A 173 -3.76 0.00 -8.26
N ILE A 174 -3.95 -0.83 -9.29
CA ILE A 174 -3.92 -2.29 -9.17
C ILE A 174 -2.53 -2.77 -8.74
N ILE A 175 -1.47 -2.27 -9.37
CA ILE A 175 -0.09 -2.61 -8.99
C ILE A 175 0.15 -2.31 -7.51
N VAL A 176 -0.24 -1.12 -7.04
CA VAL A 176 -0.13 -0.75 -5.62
C VAL A 176 -0.91 -1.70 -4.74
N SER A 177 -2.16 -2.02 -5.09
CA SER A 177 -2.97 -2.97 -4.32
C SER A 177 -2.33 -4.35 -4.22
N CYS A 178 -1.75 -4.87 -5.31
CA CYS A 178 -1.01 -6.12 -5.30
C CYS A 178 0.24 -6.06 -4.40
N LEU A 179 1.02 -4.97 -4.46
CA LEU A 179 2.16 -4.77 -3.57
C LEU A 179 1.74 -4.71 -2.10
N CYS A 180 0.64 -4.01 -1.79
CA CYS A 180 0.10 -3.94 -0.44
C CYS A 180 -0.31 -5.31 0.11
N ILE A 181 -1.00 -6.14 -0.69
CA ILE A 181 -1.35 -7.53 -0.29
C ILE A 181 -0.07 -8.32 -0.04
N PHE A 182 0.89 -8.25 -0.96
CA PHE A 182 2.17 -8.93 -0.83
C PHE A 182 2.88 -8.57 0.49
N ILE A 183 2.92 -7.29 0.84
CA ILE A 183 3.53 -6.81 2.09
C ILE A 183 2.75 -7.32 3.31
N VAL A 184 1.43 -7.11 3.35
CA VAL A 184 0.58 -7.48 4.49
C VAL A 184 0.63 -8.99 4.78
N SER A 185 0.77 -9.81 3.74
CA SER A 185 0.90 -11.26 3.89
C SER A 185 2.32 -11.70 4.23
N LEU A 186 3.34 -11.19 3.53
CA LEU A 186 4.70 -11.70 3.65
C LEU A 186 5.43 -11.18 4.90
N LEU A 187 5.11 -9.96 5.37
CA LEU A 187 5.75 -9.37 6.53
C LEU A 187 5.55 -10.21 7.81
N PRO A 188 4.33 -10.57 8.23
CA PRO A 188 4.13 -11.42 9.41
C PRO A 188 4.78 -12.81 9.26
N ILE A 189 4.74 -13.40 8.07
CA ILE A 189 5.37 -14.70 7.80
C ILE A 189 6.90 -14.61 8.00
N ASN A 190 7.51 -13.57 7.43
CA ASN A 190 8.95 -13.36 7.54
C ASN A 190 9.35 -13.08 8.99
N GLU A 191 8.60 -12.22 9.68
CA GLU A 191 8.96 -11.77 11.03
C GLU A 191 8.66 -12.81 12.13
N LEU A 192 7.64 -13.65 11.96
CA LEU A 192 7.23 -14.62 12.99
C LEU A 192 7.73 -16.05 12.75
N PHE A 193 8.01 -16.45 11.50
CA PHE A 193 8.27 -17.86 11.17
C PHE A 193 9.58 -18.16 10.45
N TYR A 194 9.96 -17.36 9.46
CA TYR A 194 11.00 -17.78 8.51
C TYR A 194 12.28 -16.95 8.53
N PHE A 195 12.21 -15.72 9.07
CA PHE A 195 13.23 -14.68 9.06
C PHE A 195 14.32 -14.85 7.98
N ASN A 196 14.08 -14.25 6.81
CA ASN A 196 15.00 -14.26 5.69
C ASN A 196 15.27 -12.84 5.17
N ASN A 197 16.55 -12.47 5.11
CA ASN A 197 16.99 -11.16 4.65
C ASN A 197 16.50 -10.81 3.23
N ILE A 198 16.38 -11.80 2.33
CA ILE A 198 15.87 -11.58 0.96
C ILE A 198 14.42 -11.11 1.01
N PHE A 199 13.59 -11.72 1.87
CA PHE A 199 12.21 -11.27 2.05
C PHE A 199 12.14 -9.90 2.70
N THR A 200 13.01 -9.60 3.67
CA THR A 200 13.13 -8.24 4.23
C THR A 200 13.41 -7.21 3.14
N VAL A 201 14.38 -7.46 2.25
CA VAL A 201 14.69 -6.56 1.13
C VAL A 201 13.48 -6.39 0.20
N LEU A 202 12.84 -7.49 -0.21
CA LEU A 202 11.68 -7.46 -1.11
C LEU A 202 10.49 -6.72 -0.50
N ILE A 203 10.19 -6.96 0.78
CA ILE A 203 9.11 -6.28 1.51
C ILE A 203 9.38 -4.76 1.54
N ASN A 204 10.59 -4.33 1.86
CA ASN A 204 10.93 -2.91 1.95
C ASN A 204 10.89 -2.21 0.59
N ILE A 205 11.36 -2.87 -0.48
CA ILE A 205 11.26 -2.33 -1.84
C ILE A 205 9.78 -2.21 -2.24
N ALA A 206 8.99 -3.27 -2.04
CA ALA A 206 7.56 -3.25 -2.33
C ALA A 206 6.85 -2.14 -1.55
N HIS A 207 7.21 -1.95 -0.27
CA HIS A 207 6.64 -0.95 0.62
C HIS A 207 6.86 0.47 0.09
N VAL A 208 8.11 0.86 -0.13
CA VAL A 208 8.43 2.21 -0.64
C VAL A 208 7.82 2.42 -2.03
N LEU A 209 7.88 1.41 -2.90
CA LEU A 209 7.32 1.50 -4.24
C LEU A 209 5.80 1.66 -4.22
N SER A 210 5.10 0.94 -3.33
CA SER A 210 3.64 1.04 -3.19
C SER A 210 3.21 2.47 -2.81
N LEU A 211 3.91 3.09 -1.84
CA LEU A 211 3.65 4.45 -1.41
C LEU A 211 3.95 5.48 -2.51
N TYR A 212 5.08 5.30 -3.21
CA TYR A 212 5.48 6.18 -4.31
C TYR A 212 4.50 6.12 -5.49
N ILE A 213 4.13 4.92 -5.96
CA ILE A 213 3.20 4.76 -7.07
C ILE A 213 1.80 5.29 -6.69
N PHE A 214 1.36 5.07 -5.45
CA PHE A 214 0.08 5.60 -4.97
C PHE A 214 0.06 7.14 -4.97
N MET A 215 1.14 7.75 -4.47
CA MET A 215 1.33 9.20 -4.54
C MET A 215 1.30 9.70 -5.99
N GLU A 216 2.02 9.02 -6.89
CA GLU A 216 2.09 9.39 -8.31
C GLU A 216 0.71 9.33 -8.97
N PHE A 217 -0.08 8.28 -8.67
CA PHE A 217 -1.47 8.19 -9.12
C PHE A 217 -2.28 9.42 -8.68
N LEU A 218 -2.17 9.84 -7.42
CA LEU A 218 -2.89 10.99 -6.89
C LEU A 218 -2.44 12.34 -7.48
N LEU A 219 -1.17 12.44 -7.92
CA LEU A 219 -0.64 13.66 -8.53
C LEU A 219 -1.03 13.79 -10.01
N ASN A 220 -1.02 12.67 -10.75
CA ASN A 220 -1.21 12.66 -12.19
C ASN A 220 -2.67 12.44 -12.62
N THR A 221 -3.51 11.90 -11.73
CA THR A 221 -4.92 11.64 -12.01
C THR A 221 -5.79 12.78 -11.47
N ALA A 222 -6.49 13.48 -12.36
CA ALA A 222 -7.51 14.45 -11.95
C ALA A 222 -8.88 13.74 -11.89
N PRO A 223 -9.62 13.81 -10.77
CA PRO A 223 -10.93 13.16 -10.65
C PRO A 223 -11.98 13.77 -11.61
N ASP A 224 -11.78 15.01 -12.04
CA ASP A 224 -12.74 15.78 -12.85
C ASP A 224 -12.53 15.63 -14.36
N LYS A 225 -11.47 14.95 -14.81
CA LYS A 225 -11.16 14.71 -16.23
C LYS A 225 -11.48 13.27 -16.60
N ILE A 226 -12.74 13.01 -16.98
CA ILE A 226 -13.13 11.77 -17.64
C ILE A 226 -12.51 11.79 -19.04
N ILE A 227 -11.51 10.94 -19.30
CA ILE A 227 -10.91 10.84 -20.64
C ILE A 227 -11.93 10.14 -21.54
N ASN A 228 -12.27 10.77 -22.67
CA ASN A 228 -13.14 10.16 -23.67
C ASN A 228 -12.42 8.94 -24.27
N LYS A 229 -13.13 7.81 -24.43
CA LYS A 229 -12.56 6.52 -24.90
C LYS A 229 -11.73 6.61 -26.19
N SER A 230 -11.98 7.61 -27.04
CA SER A 230 -11.27 7.84 -28.31
C SER A 230 -9.83 8.38 -28.16
N GLU A 231 -9.48 9.02 -27.04
CA GLU A 231 -8.15 9.61 -26.83
C GLU A 231 -7.17 8.64 -26.14
N LYS A 232 -7.62 7.46 -25.70
CA LYS A 232 -6.81 6.53 -24.90
C LYS A 232 -5.85 5.68 -25.73
N TYR A 233 -6.08 5.57 -27.04
CA TYR A 233 -5.35 4.70 -27.97
C TYR A 233 -4.66 5.46 -29.13
N LEU A 234 -4.62 6.80 -29.05
CA LEU A 234 -3.83 7.67 -29.92
C LEU A 234 -2.59 8.17 -29.16
#